data_AF-A0A497NIR2-F1
#
_entry.id   AF-A0A497NIR2-F1
#
_cell.length_a   1.000
_cell.length_b   1.000
_cell.length_c   1.000
_cell.angle_alpha   90.00
_cell.angle_beta   90.00
_cell.angle_gamma   90.00
#
_symmetry.space_group_name_H-M   'P 1'
#
loop_
_entity.id
_entity.type
_entity.pdbx_description
1 polymer ?
#
loop_
_entity_poly.entity_id
_entity_poly.type
_entity_poly.pdbx_seq_one_letter_code
_entity_poly.pdbx_strand_id
1 'polypeptide(L)'
;MARLFFSVDVHGSELVWRKWLNTPRHRGAKIVLFCGDLTGKSVIPLIKKGENRWTCKLVGRNWDIKGEEEKRKMEKRICDLGYYPIEMEPEEVEECRRNPKKVEGLFRKLMTERLENWLSMAVENLGKDVTIVCMPGNDDELYIDEVIKKFEKEYENVIYPLDKVVEFE
;
A
#
# COMPACT_ATOMS: atom_id res chain seq x y z
N MET A 1 18.78 3.21 25.48
CA MET A 1 18.02 1.95 25.34
C MET A 1 17.25 2.03 24.04
N ALA A 2 17.59 1.18 23.08
CA ALA A 2 16.89 1.10 21.81
C ALA A 2 15.41 0.77 22.06
N ARG A 3 14.50 1.52 21.42
CA ARG A 3 13.05 1.28 21.49
C ARG A 3 12.54 1.04 20.09
N LEU A 4 12.03 -0.17 19.87
CA LEU A 4 11.49 -0.60 18.59
C LEU A 4 9.96 -0.67 18.62
N PHE A 5 9.35 -0.34 17.49
CA PHE A 5 7.96 -0.64 17.20
C PHE A 5 7.93 -1.72 16.12
N PHE A 6 7.39 -2.88 16.45
CA PHE A 6 7.29 -4.02 15.54
C PHE A 6 5.84 -4.27 15.16
N SER A 7 5.57 -4.34 13.86
CA SER A 7 4.23 -4.52 13.31
C SER A 7 4.27 -5.32 12.02
N VAL A 8 3.26 -6.17 11.86
CA VAL A 8 3.16 -7.11 10.72
C VAL A 8 1.77 -7.14 10.09
N ASP A 9 1.68 -7.67 8.87
CA ASP A 9 0.42 -8.05 8.21
C ASP A 9 -0.55 -6.87 7.98
N VAL A 10 -0.05 -5.80 7.36
CA VAL A 10 -0.87 -4.61 7.04
C VAL A 10 -1.90 -4.90 5.94
N HIS A 11 -1.66 -5.90 5.10
CA HIS A 11 -2.53 -6.35 4.01
C HIS A 11 -3.07 -5.20 3.14
N GLY A 12 -2.20 -4.28 2.76
CA GLY A 12 -2.52 -3.14 1.91
C GLY A 12 -3.41 -2.06 2.54
N SER A 13 -3.78 -2.17 3.83
CA SER A 13 -4.63 -1.20 4.52
C SER A 13 -3.90 0.11 4.81
N GLU A 14 -4.26 1.16 4.07
CA GLU A 14 -3.64 2.48 4.26
C GLU A 14 -4.02 3.11 5.62
N LEU A 15 -5.20 2.75 6.15
CA LEU A 15 -5.61 3.18 7.48
C LEU A 15 -4.67 2.63 8.56
N VAL A 16 -4.29 1.35 8.46
CA VAL A 16 -3.36 0.71 9.40
C VAL A 16 -1.96 1.27 9.21
N TRP A 17 -1.48 1.41 7.95
CA TRP A 17 -0.20 2.02 7.64
C TRP A 17 -0.04 3.41 8.29
N ARG A 18 -1.05 4.28 8.14
CA ARG A 18 -1.03 5.62 8.76
C ARG A 18 -0.99 5.56 10.29
N LYS A 19 -1.57 4.54 10.93
CA LYS A 19 -1.45 4.35 12.39
C LYS A 19 -0.04 3.91 12.78
N TRP A 20 0.59 3.04 11.98
CA TRP A 20 1.98 2.64 12.17
C TRP A 20 2.90 3.85 12.12
N LEU A 21 2.77 4.71 11.12
CA LEU A 21 3.60 5.93 11.00
C LEU A 21 3.47 6.88 12.20
N ASN A 22 2.29 6.98 12.82
CA ASN A 22 2.11 7.84 13.98
C ASN A 22 2.65 7.24 15.30
N THR A 23 2.79 5.91 15.37
CA THR A 23 3.12 5.20 16.63
C THR A 23 4.49 5.58 17.20
N PRO A 24 5.58 5.69 16.41
CA PRO A 24 6.91 6.06 16.90
C PRO A 24 6.93 7.38 17.66
N ARG A 25 6.23 8.40 17.15
CA ARG A 25 6.14 9.71 17.79
C ARG A 25 5.48 9.64 19.17
N HIS A 26 4.43 8.84 19.31
CA HIS A 26 3.71 8.70 20.57
C HIS A 26 4.41 7.80 21.60
N ARG A 27 5.19 6.82 21.12
CA ARG A 27 5.84 5.82 21.97
C ARG A 27 7.33 6.05 22.15
N GLY A 28 7.92 7.03 21.46
CA GLY A 28 9.36 7.31 21.46
C GLY A 28 10.19 6.18 20.85
N ALA A 29 9.64 5.46 19.87
CA ALA A 29 10.39 4.44 19.14
C ALA A 29 11.36 5.10 18.15
N LYS A 30 12.58 4.58 18.09
CA LYS A 30 13.64 5.04 17.18
C LYS A 30 13.91 4.06 16.05
N ILE A 31 13.30 2.88 16.13
CA ILE A 31 13.37 1.84 15.11
C ILE A 31 11.95 1.36 14.86
N VAL A 32 11.56 1.22 13.60
CA VAL A 32 10.29 0.64 13.18
C VAL A 32 10.53 -0.56 12.29
N LEU A 33 9.75 -1.61 12.50
CA LEU A 33 9.76 -2.81 11.70
C LEU A 33 8.37 -2.94 11.08
N PHE A 34 8.27 -2.66 9.78
CA PHE A 34 7.08 -2.80 8.94
C PHE A 34 7.24 -4.05 8.09
N CYS A 35 6.75 -5.18 8.57
CA CYS A 35 7.19 -6.48 8.05
C CYS A 35 6.01 -7.37 7.65
N GLY A 36 6.14 -8.13 6.57
CA GLY A 36 5.16 -9.18 6.27
C GLY A 36 3.86 -8.67 5.65
N ASP A 37 3.40 -9.38 4.63
CA ASP A 37 2.15 -9.24 3.90
C ASP A 37 1.71 -7.78 3.74
N LEU A 38 2.55 -7.02 3.03
CA LEU A 38 2.42 -5.59 2.81
C LEU A 38 1.30 -5.26 1.82
N THR A 39 1.06 -6.13 0.85
CA THR A 39 0.18 -5.87 -0.29
C THR A 39 -1.27 -6.26 -0.02
N GLY A 40 -2.17 -5.61 -0.77
CA GLY A 40 -3.60 -5.86 -0.76
C GLY A 40 -3.98 -6.98 -1.72
N LYS A 41 -5.19 -7.51 -1.57
CA LYS A 41 -5.62 -8.74 -2.28
C LYS A 41 -6.51 -8.51 -3.50
N SER A 42 -7.04 -7.30 -3.72
CA SER A 42 -8.00 -7.09 -4.81
C SER A 42 -8.02 -5.66 -5.36
N VAL A 43 -8.21 -5.56 -6.67
CA VAL A 43 -8.52 -4.32 -7.38
C VAL A 43 -10.04 -4.12 -7.39
N ILE A 44 -10.49 -2.92 -7.03
CA ILE A 44 -11.89 -2.53 -7.04
C ILE A 44 -12.06 -1.47 -8.14
N PRO A 45 -12.63 -1.85 -9.30
CA PRO A 45 -12.85 -0.90 -10.37
C PRO A 45 -13.99 0.07 -9.99
N LEU A 46 -13.73 1.36 -10.17
CA LEU A 46 -14.72 2.44 -10.17
C LEU A 46 -15.15 2.64 -11.62
N ILE A 47 -16.22 1.95 -12.00
CA ILE A 47 -16.68 1.84 -13.38
C ILE A 47 -17.47 3.09 -13.75
N LYS A 48 -17.06 3.81 -14.80
CA LYS A 48 -17.81 4.99 -15.27
C LYS A 48 -19.22 4.62 -15.73
N LYS A 49 -20.18 5.48 -15.40
CA LYS A 49 -21.60 5.42 -15.83
C LYS A 49 -22.04 6.67 -16.60
N GLY A 50 -21.14 7.64 -16.81
CA GLY A 50 -21.41 8.93 -17.42
C GLY A 50 -20.58 10.03 -16.76
N GLU A 51 -20.84 11.27 -17.13
CA GLU A 51 -20.15 12.42 -16.54
C GLU A 51 -20.37 12.48 -15.02
N ASN A 52 -19.28 12.51 -14.26
CA ASN A 52 -19.30 12.58 -12.80
C ASN A 52 -20.11 11.46 -12.12
N ARG A 53 -20.21 10.27 -12.74
CA ARG A 53 -20.94 9.14 -12.18
C ARG A 53 -20.17 7.83 -12.34
N TRP A 54 -20.09 7.07 -11.25
CA TRP A 54 -19.42 5.77 -11.22
C TRP A 54 -20.25 4.73 -10.47
N THR A 55 -19.87 3.47 -10.61
CA THR A 55 -20.33 2.39 -9.76
C THR A 55 -19.16 1.48 -9.36
N CYS A 56 -19.26 0.86 -8.19
CA CYS A 56 -18.35 -0.21 -7.82
C CYS A 56 -19.07 -1.26 -6.96
N LYS A 57 -18.49 -2.45 -6.91
CA LYS A 57 -18.89 -3.49 -5.95
C LYS A 57 -17.82 -3.59 -4.88
N LEU A 58 -18.16 -3.23 -3.65
CA LEU A 58 -17.26 -3.25 -2.51
C LEU A 58 -17.89 -4.04 -1.36
N VAL A 59 -17.19 -5.09 -0.90
CA VAL A 59 -17.63 -5.96 0.20
C VAL A 59 -19.07 -6.44 0.02
N GLY A 60 -19.35 -7.00 -1.16
CA GLY A 60 -20.67 -7.56 -1.51
C GLY A 60 -21.77 -6.55 -1.81
N ARG A 61 -21.53 -5.24 -1.67
CA ARG A 61 -22.52 -4.20 -1.95
C ARG A 61 -22.17 -3.43 -3.21
N ASN A 62 -23.19 -3.13 -4.02
CA ASN A 62 -23.06 -2.21 -5.14
C ASN A 62 -23.24 -0.77 -4.63
N TRP A 63 -22.37 0.12 -5.08
CA TRP A 63 -22.40 1.54 -4.77
C TRP A 63 -22.61 2.32 -6.06
N ASP A 64 -23.51 3.30 -6.03
CA ASP A 64 -23.61 4.34 -7.05
C ASP A 64 -22.97 5.60 -6.48
N ILE A 65 -22.03 6.19 -7.22
CA ILE A 65 -21.17 7.27 -6.77
C ILE A 65 -21.44 8.47 -7.69
N LYS A 66 -21.69 9.64 -7.10
CA LYS A 66 -22.04 10.86 -7.82
C LYS A 66 -21.13 12.02 -7.41
N GLY A 67 -20.42 12.58 -8.38
CA GLY A 67 -19.49 13.67 -8.17
C GLY A 67 -18.14 13.22 -7.62
N GLU A 68 -17.13 14.06 -7.86
CA GLU A 68 -15.73 13.82 -7.49
C GLU A 68 -15.53 13.67 -5.98
N GLU A 69 -16.32 14.37 -5.15
CA GLU A 69 -16.18 14.28 -3.70
C GLU A 69 -16.57 12.89 -3.18
N GLU A 70 -17.69 12.33 -3.65
CA GLU A 70 -18.11 10.97 -3.28
C GLU A 70 -17.13 9.93 -3.81
N LYS A 71 -16.62 10.13 -5.03
CA LYS A 71 -15.58 9.28 -5.61
C LYS A 71 -14.33 9.25 -4.73
N ARG A 72 -13.79 10.41 -4.35
CA ARG A 72 -12.62 10.50 -3.47
C ARG A 72 -12.87 9.83 -2.11
N LYS A 73 -14.07 9.97 -1.54
CA LYS A 73 -14.45 9.28 -0.29
C LYS A 73 -14.48 7.76 -0.48
N MET A 74 -14.98 7.29 -1.63
CA MET A 74 -15.01 5.86 -1.97
C MET A 74 -13.60 5.31 -2.19
N GLU A 75 -12.76 5.99 -2.96
CA GLU A 75 -11.35 5.61 -3.17
C GLU A 75 -10.62 5.47 -1.84
N LYS A 76 -10.76 6.48 -0.96
CA LYS A 76 -10.21 6.41 0.39
C LYS A 76 -10.72 5.18 1.15
N ARG A 77 -12.03 4.92 1.12
CA ARG A 77 -12.62 3.75 1.78
C ARG A 77 -12.06 2.44 1.24
N ILE A 78 -11.85 2.35 -0.07
CA ILE A 78 -11.27 1.17 -0.73
C ILE A 78 -9.81 0.98 -0.26
N CYS A 79 -9.00 2.04 -0.24
CA CYS A 79 -7.62 2.00 0.28
C CYS A 79 -7.55 1.65 1.76
N ASP A 80 -8.42 2.24 2.60
CA ASP A 80 -8.49 1.96 4.03
C ASP A 80 -8.79 0.48 4.31
N LEU A 81 -9.57 -0.18 3.43
CA LEU A 81 -9.91 -1.60 3.51
C LEU A 81 -8.84 -2.54 2.94
N GLY A 82 -7.75 -2.02 2.39
CA GLY A 82 -6.68 -2.84 1.82
C GLY A 82 -6.82 -3.19 0.35
N TYR A 83 -7.71 -2.51 -0.37
CA TYR A 83 -7.96 -2.76 -1.79
C TYR A 83 -7.38 -1.65 -2.68
N TYR A 84 -7.29 -1.92 -3.98
CA TYR A 84 -6.79 -0.98 -4.97
C TYR A 84 -7.93 -0.35 -5.76
N PRO A 85 -8.30 0.92 -5.49
CA PRO A 85 -9.25 1.60 -6.34
C PRO A 85 -8.59 1.95 -7.68
N ILE A 86 -9.32 1.78 -8.77
CA ILE A 86 -8.92 2.29 -10.08
C ILE A 86 -10.15 2.68 -10.87
N GLU A 87 -10.13 3.87 -11.46
CA GLU A 87 -11.15 4.27 -12.41
C GLU A 87 -10.97 3.50 -13.73
N MET A 88 -12.07 2.95 -14.25
CA MET A 88 -12.06 2.21 -15.51
C MET A 88 -13.34 2.48 -16.32
N GLU A 89 -13.20 2.46 -17.63
CA GLU A 89 -14.34 2.35 -18.55
C GLU A 89 -14.94 0.93 -18.52
N PRO A 90 -16.23 0.75 -18.81
CA PRO A 90 -16.86 -0.58 -18.88
C PRO A 90 -16.12 -1.56 -19.81
N GLU A 91 -15.60 -1.09 -20.93
CA GLU A 91 -14.85 -1.88 -21.91
C GLU A 91 -13.51 -2.38 -21.35
N GLU A 92 -12.82 -1.54 -20.56
CA GLU A 92 -11.57 -1.93 -19.91
C GLU A 92 -11.79 -3.02 -18.86
N VAL A 93 -12.91 -2.96 -18.15
CA VAL A 93 -13.31 -4.02 -17.20
C VAL A 93 -13.53 -5.34 -17.92
N GLU A 94 -14.23 -5.31 -19.06
CA GLU A 94 -14.47 -6.49 -19.89
C GLU A 94 -13.18 -7.07 -20.48
N GLU A 95 -12.24 -6.20 -20.88
CA GLU A 95 -10.94 -6.63 -21.38
C GLU A 95 -10.11 -7.31 -20.28
N CYS A 96 -10.05 -6.72 -19.08
CA CYS A 96 -9.38 -7.32 -17.92
C CYS A 96 -10.00 -8.68 -17.55
N ARG A 97 -11.33 -8.82 -17.64
CA ARG A 97 -12.00 -10.12 -17.40
C ARG A 97 -11.57 -11.21 -18.38
N ARG A 98 -11.21 -10.85 -19.61
CA ARG A 98 -10.82 -11.79 -20.67
C ARG A 98 -9.31 -11.99 -20.78
N ASN A 99 -8.51 -11.17 -20.08
CA ASN A 99 -7.05 -11.17 -20.21
C ASN A 99 -6.36 -11.22 -18.82
N PRO A 100 -6.03 -12.43 -18.32
CA PRO A 100 -5.33 -12.60 -17.05
C PRO A 100 -3.99 -11.86 -16.97
N LYS A 101 -3.24 -11.77 -18.07
CA LYS A 101 -1.96 -11.05 -18.10
C LYS A 101 -2.13 -9.54 -17.89
N LYS A 102 -3.23 -8.97 -18.39
CA LYS A 102 -3.56 -7.55 -18.16
C LYS A 102 -3.85 -7.30 -16.69
N VAL A 103 -4.55 -8.23 -16.04
CA VAL A 103 -4.83 -8.17 -14.59
C VAL A 103 -3.54 -8.27 -13.77
N GLU A 104 -2.66 -9.22 -14.10
CA GLU A 104 -1.35 -9.36 -13.46
C GLU A 104 -0.51 -8.09 -13.57
N GLY A 105 -0.38 -7.53 -14.78
CA GLY A 105 0.34 -6.27 -14.99
C GLY A 105 -0.27 -5.09 -14.22
N LEU A 106 -1.60 -5.05 -14.10
CA LEU A 106 -2.31 -4.06 -13.32
C LEU A 106 -2.03 -4.20 -11.81
N PHE A 107 -2.08 -5.42 -11.28
CA PHE A 107 -1.74 -5.69 -9.88
C PHE A 107 -0.30 -5.29 -9.57
N ARG A 108 0.65 -5.70 -10.42
CA ARG A 108 2.05 -5.31 -10.26
C ARG A 108 2.20 -3.81 -10.14
N LYS A 109 1.63 -3.06 -11.09
CA LYS A 109 1.65 -1.59 -11.08
C LYS A 109 1.08 -1.02 -9.78
N LEU A 110 -0.13 -1.42 -9.41
CA LEU A 110 -0.85 -0.86 -8.26
C LEU A 110 -0.19 -1.20 -6.92
N MET A 111 0.37 -2.41 -6.80
CA MET A 111 1.10 -2.84 -5.61
C MET A 111 2.42 -2.05 -5.47
N THR A 112 3.20 -1.92 -6.55
CA THR A 112 4.46 -1.17 -6.51
C THR A 112 4.22 0.31 -6.23
N GLU A 113 3.29 0.95 -6.94
CA GLU A 113 2.95 2.37 -6.73
C GLU A 113 2.49 2.62 -5.29
N ARG A 114 1.70 1.70 -4.71
CA ARG A 114 1.27 1.83 -3.31
C ARG A 114 2.44 1.78 -2.35
N LEU A 115 3.31 0.77 -2.49
CA LEU A 115 4.43 0.62 -1.57
C LEU A 115 5.44 1.76 -1.71
N GLU A 116 5.71 2.22 -2.93
CA GLU A 116 6.54 3.41 -3.17
C GLU A 116 5.95 4.62 -2.43
N ASN A 117 4.66 4.91 -2.63
CA ASN A 117 3.99 6.00 -1.91
C ASN A 117 4.05 5.83 -0.39
N TRP A 118 3.89 4.60 0.11
CA TRP A 118 3.93 4.28 1.53
C TRP A 118 5.31 4.48 2.17
N LEU A 119 6.36 4.05 1.48
CA LEU A 119 7.74 4.27 1.92
C LEU A 119 8.12 5.74 1.84
N SER A 120 7.69 6.48 0.81
CA SER A 120 7.83 7.94 0.74
C SER A 120 7.15 8.63 1.92
N MET A 121 5.91 8.24 2.26
CA MET A 121 5.23 8.75 3.45
C MET A 121 6.00 8.41 4.74
N ALA A 122 6.61 7.22 4.83
CA ALA A 122 7.36 6.81 6.00
C ALA A 122 8.63 7.64 6.21
N VAL A 123 9.44 7.81 5.16
CA VAL A 123 10.69 8.61 5.24
C VAL A 123 10.40 10.07 5.54
N GLU A 124 9.34 10.64 4.96
CA GLU A 124 8.92 12.02 5.22
C GLU A 124 8.38 12.21 6.65
N ASN A 125 7.54 11.28 7.13
CA ASN A 125 6.86 11.41 8.41
C ASN A 125 7.77 11.12 9.60
N LEU A 126 8.61 10.09 9.50
CA LEU A 126 9.46 9.62 10.59
C LEU A 126 10.79 10.38 10.66
N GLY A 127 11.24 10.93 9.53
CA GLY A 127 12.52 11.63 9.41
C GLY A 127 13.72 10.69 9.53
N LYS A 128 14.92 11.25 9.37
CA LYS A 128 16.18 10.49 9.34
C LYS A 128 16.58 9.88 10.69
N ASP A 129 16.05 10.39 11.80
CA ASP A 129 16.36 9.94 13.16
C ASP A 129 15.63 8.64 13.57
N VAL A 130 14.83 8.07 12.67
CA VAL A 130 14.11 6.82 12.89
C VAL A 130 14.55 5.81 11.83
N THR A 131 15.08 4.68 12.25
CA THR A 131 15.41 3.56 11.37
C THR A 131 14.14 2.83 10.95
N ILE A 132 13.95 2.65 9.65
CA ILE A 132 12.81 1.98 9.02
C ILE A 132 13.29 0.66 8.44
N VAL A 133 12.92 -0.44 9.08
CA VAL A 133 13.11 -1.77 8.54
C VAL A 133 11.82 -2.20 7.87
N CYS A 134 11.90 -2.57 6.59
CA CYS A 134 10.75 -3.02 5.82
C CYS A 134 11.07 -4.33 5.11
N MET A 135 10.15 -5.29 5.12
CA MET A 135 10.33 -6.54 4.39
C MET A 135 8.98 -7.13 3.93
N PRO A 136 8.95 -7.80 2.77
CA PRO A 136 7.75 -8.48 2.30
C PRO A 136 7.43 -9.71 3.16
N GLY A 137 6.21 -10.22 3.03
CA GLY A 137 5.80 -11.53 3.55
C GLY A 137 5.63 -12.57 2.45
N ASN A 138 4.99 -13.69 2.81
CA ASN A 138 4.77 -14.80 1.87
C ASN A 138 3.68 -14.52 0.83
N ASP A 139 2.72 -13.63 1.14
CA ASP A 139 1.66 -13.24 0.21
C ASP A 139 2.08 -12.08 -0.71
N ASP A 140 3.29 -11.53 -0.52
CA ASP A 140 3.84 -10.47 -1.37
C ASP A 140 4.61 -11.04 -2.55
N GLU A 141 4.39 -10.46 -3.73
CA GLU A 141 5.09 -10.86 -4.95
C GLU A 141 6.57 -10.44 -4.93
N LEU A 142 7.46 -11.22 -5.55
CA LEU A 142 8.92 -11.00 -5.51
C LEU A 142 9.40 -9.63 -6.03
N TYR A 143 8.59 -8.93 -6.82
CA TYR A 143 8.94 -7.58 -7.27
C TYR A 143 8.78 -6.52 -6.17
N ILE A 144 8.15 -6.85 -5.04
CA ILE A 144 7.98 -5.98 -3.89
C ILE A 144 9.33 -5.73 -3.19
N ASP A 145 10.17 -6.76 -3.13
CA ASP A 145 11.55 -6.68 -2.63
C ASP A 145 12.33 -5.57 -3.33
N GLU A 146 12.17 -5.46 -4.66
CA GLU A 146 12.88 -4.46 -5.46
C GLU A 146 12.46 -3.03 -5.13
N VAL A 147 11.20 -2.82 -4.75
CA VAL A 147 10.72 -1.51 -4.28
C VAL A 147 11.42 -1.14 -2.96
N ILE A 148 11.51 -2.07 -2.01
CA ILE A 148 12.13 -1.79 -0.71
C ILE A 148 13.65 -1.59 -0.86
N LYS A 149 14.33 -2.42 -1.66
CA LYS A 149 15.76 -2.29 -1.98
C LYS A 149 16.08 -0.96 -2.68
N LYS A 150 15.17 -0.45 -3.51
CA LYS A 150 15.31 0.88 -4.11
C LYS A 150 15.36 1.95 -3.02
N PHE A 151 14.42 1.93 -2.07
CA PHE A 151 14.41 2.88 -0.96
C PHE A 151 15.61 2.73 -0.02
N GLU A 152 16.08 1.51 0.25
CA GLU A 152 17.34 1.29 1.01
C GLU A 152 18.54 1.99 0.34
N LYS A 153 18.62 2.00 -0.99
CA LYS A 153 19.69 2.69 -1.73
C LYS A 153 19.54 4.22 -1.71
N GLU A 154 18.31 4.72 -1.65
CA GLU A 154 18.00 6.15 -1.71
C GLU A 154 18.02 6.83 -0.32
N TYR A 155 17.74 6.08 0.75
CA TYR A 155 17.56 6.61 2.10
C TYR A 155 18.38 5.81 3.12
N GLU A 156 19.34 6.47 3.77
CA GLU A 156 20.26 5.86 4.76
C GLU A 156 19.55 5.22 5.96
N ASN A 157 18.33 5.68 6.28
CA ASN A 157 17.54 5.18 7.39
C ASN A 157 16.53 4.10 7.00
N VAL A 158 16.53 3.61 5.75
CA VAL A 158 15.67 2.50 5.29
C VAL A 158 16.51 1.24 5.11
N ILE A 159 16.04 0.11 5.65
CA ILE A 159 16.76 -1.17 5.63
C ILE A 159 15.85 -2.27 5.05
N TYR A 160 16.36 -2.97 4.05
CA TYR A 160 15.83 -4.25 3.59
C TYR A 160 16.64 -5.37 4.29
N PRO A 161 16.02 -6.13 5.22
CA PRO A 161 16.76 -6.95 6.19
C PRO A 161 17.04 -8.38 5.71
N LEU A 162 16.39 -8.85 4.65
CA LEU A 162 16.54 -10.25 4.23
C LEU A 162 17.98 -10.53 3.78
N ASP A 163 18.48 -11.71 4.18
CA ASP A 163 19.86 -12.19 3.96
C ASP A 163 20.96 -11.36 4.66
N LYS A 164 20.61 -10.54 5.66
CA LYS A 164 21.55 -9.68 6.40
C LYS A 164 21.35 -9.79 7.91
N VAL A 165 22.42 -9.56 8.67
CA VAL A 165 22.33 -9.25 10.10
C VAL A 165 22.15 -7.74 10.22
N VAL A 166 21.11 -7.32 10.94
CA VAL A 166 20.84 -5.90 11.20
C VAL A 166 21.08 -5.62 12.69
N GLU A 167 22.04 -4.75 12.97
CA GLU A 167 22.38 -4.32 14.31
C GLU A 167 21.83 -2.90 14.55
N PHE A 168 21.28 -2.67 15.75
CA PHE A 168 20.80 -1.35 16.17
C PHE A 168 21.59 -0.88 17.39
N GLU A 169 22.05 0.36 17.35
CA GLU A 169 22.72 1.03 18.47
C GLU A 169 21.74 1.60 19.51
#